data_AF-A0A2T5YL47-F1
#
_entry.id   AF-A0A2T5YL47-F1
#
_cell.length_a   1.000
_cell.length_b   1.000
_cell.length_c   1.000
_cell.angle_alpha   90.00
_cell.angle_beta   90.00
_cell.angle_gamma   90.00
#
_symmetry.space_group_name_H-M   'P 1'
#
loop_
_entity.id
_entity.type
_entity.pdbx_description
1 polymer ?
#
loop_
_entity_poly.entity_id
_entity_poly.type
_entity_poly.pdbx_seq_one_letter_code
_entity_poly.pdbx_strand_id
1 'polypeptide(L)' 'MNNNFSKLKDLVMSLEGDFEKFYDKGNAAAGTRVRKGMQDLKNMAQDIRKEVQDIKNSTAEKK' A
#
# COMPACT_ATOMS: atom_id res chain seq x y z
N MET A 1 5.04 12.44 12.57
CA MET A 1 4.17 11.95 11.48
C MET A 1 4.98 10.99 10.64
N ASN A 2 4.76 9.68 10.79
CA ASN A 2 5.38 8.72 9.86
C ASN A 2 4.83 9.00 8.48
N ASN A 3 5.69 9.37 7.54
CA ASN A 3 5.31 9.75 6.19
C ASN A 3 4.57 8.57 5.54
N ASN A 4 3.26 8.70 5.30
CA ASN A 4 2.42 7.67 4.68
C ASN A 4 3.04 7.15 3.37
N PHE A 5 3.75 8.01 2.65
CA PHE A 5 4.55 7.65 1.49
C PHE A 5 5.65 6.63 1.79
N SER A 6 6.39 6.80 2.90
CA SER A 6 7.44 5.85 3.30
C SER A 6 6.86 4.46 3.51
N LYS A 7 5.74 4.35 4.23
CA LYS A 7 5.08 3.06 4.48
C LYS A 7 4.65 2.36 3.19
N LEU A 8 4.06 3.10 2.25
CA LEU A 8 3.69 2.56 0.93
C LEU A 8 4.93 2.06 0.17
N LYS A 9 6.00 2.87 0.15
CA LYS A 9 7.25 2.52 -0.51
C LYS A 9 7.88 1.27 0.11
N ASP A 10 7.97 1.21 1.44
CA ASP A 10 8.56 0.11 2.17
C ASP A 10 7.80 -1.20 1.91
N LEU A 11 6.47 -1.14 1.87
CA LEU A 11 5.65 -2.30 1.52
C LEU A 11 5.97 -2.79 0.09
N VAL A 12 5.98 -1.90 -0.90
CA VAL A 12 6.23 -2.28 -2.29
C VAL A 12 7.64 -2.87 -2.44
N MET A 13 8.64 -2.24 -1.83
CA MET A 13 10.02 -2.74 -1.86
C MET A 13 10.15 -4.11 -1.17
N SER A 14 9.40 -4.34 -0.08
CA SER A 14 9.42 -5.65 0.61
C SER A 14 8.90 -6.81 -0.24
N LEU A 15 8.06 -6.52 -1.25
CA LEU A 15 7.43 -7.53 -2.09
C LEU A 15 8.27 -7.90 -3.32
N GLU A 16 9.28 -7.10 -3.69
CA GLU A 16 10.08 -7.28 -4.92
C GLU A 16 10.59 -8.71 -5.10
N GLY A 17 11.20 -9.29 -4.05
CA GLY A 17 11.71 -10.65 -4.11
C GLY A 17 10.61 -11.73 -4.21
N ASP A 18 9.41 -11.46 -3.72
CA ASP A 18 8.27 -12.36 -3.90
C ASP A 18 7.65 -12.24 -5.29
N PHE A 19 7.68 -11.05 -5.91
CA PHE A 19 7.32 -10.86 -7.31
C PHE A 19 8.23 -11.69 -8.22
N GLU A 20 9.56 -11.56 -8.11
CA GLU A 20 10.50 -12.36 -8.92
C GLU A 20 10.26 -13.87 -8.73
N LYS A 21 10.16 -14.34 -7.49
CA LYS A 21 9.93 -15.76 -7.20
C LYS A 21 8.60 -16.28 -7.74
N PHE A 22 7.55 -15.47 -7.72
CA PHE A 22 6.24 -15.89 -8.24
C PHE A 22 6.20 -15.89 -9.77
N TYR A 23 6.58 -14.79 -10.41
CA TYR A 23 6.45 -14.61 -11.85
C TYR A 23 7.49 -15.40 -12.65
N ASP A 24 8.73 -15.49 -12.17
CA ASP A 24 9.81 -16.15 -12.92
C ASP A 24 9.93 -17.64 -12.56
N LYS A 25 9.62 -17.99 -11.30
CA LYS A 25 9.89 -19.33 -10.74
C LYS A 25 8.62 -20.10 -10.34
N GLY A 26 7.43 -19.52 -10.55
CA GLY A 26 6.15 -20.18 -10.27
C GLY A 26 5.90 -20.49 -8.79
N ASN A 27 6.56 -19.79 -7.86
CA ASN A 27 6.49 -20.10 -6.43
C ASN A 27 5.12 -19.72 -5.81
N ALA A 28 4.30 -20.71 -5.50
CA ALA A 28 2.95 -20.51 -4.95
C ALA A 28 2.91 -19.78 -3.59
N ALA A 29 3.90 -20.02 -2.72
CA ALA A 29 3.98 -19.34 -1.42
C ALA A 29 4.32 -17.85 -1.59
N ALA A 30 5.20 -17.52 -2.54
CA ALA A 30 5.49 -16.15 -2.92
C ALA A 30 4.23 -15.47 -3.50
N GLY A 31 3.48 -16.16 -4.37
CA GLY A 31 2.20 -15.66 -4.88
C GLY A 31 1.18 -15.35 -3.78
N THR A 32 1.12 -16.17 -2.73
CA THR A 32 0.27 -15.90 -1.54
C THR A 32 0.70 -14.64 -0.81
N ARG A 33 2.01 -14.42 -0.64
CA ARG A 33 2.55 -13.20 0.00
C ARG A 33 2.32 -11.96 -0.85
N VAL A 34 2.56 -12.02 -2.16
CA VAL A 34 2.24 -10.93 -3.12
C VAL A 34 0.77 -10.55 -3.00
N ARG A 35 -0.15 -11.53 -3.07
CA ARG A 35 -1.59 -11.25 -2.96
C ARG A 35 -1.96 -10.56 -1.65
N LYS A 36 -1.42 -11.03 -0.53
CA LYS A 36 -1.67 -10.41 0.79
C LYS A 36 -1.10 -8.99 0.86
N GLY A 37 0.15 -8.80 0.42
CA GLY A 37 0.78 -7.48 0.37
C GLY A 37 0.02 -6.48 -0.52
N MET A 38 -0.56 -6.94 -1.63
CA MET A 38 -1.42 -6.10 -2.48
C MET A 38 -2.76 -5.75 -1.82
N GLN A 39 -3.31 -6.65 -1.02
CA GLN A 39 -4.48 -6.34 -0.21
C GLN A 39 -4.18 -5.27 0.85
N ASP A 40 -3.01 -5.35 1.49
CA ASP A 40 -2.55 -4.37 2.46
C ASP A 40 -2.28 -3.01 1.78
N LEU A 41 -1.67 -3.00 0.59
CA LEU A 41 -1.45 -1.79 -0.21
C LEU A 41 -2.76 -1.09 -0.55
N LYS A 42 -3.79 -1.85 -0.97
CA LYS A 42 -5.12 -1.32 -1.29
C LYS A 42 -5.72 -0.60 -0.09
N ASN A 43 -5.62 -1.21 1.09
CA ASN A 43 -6.17 -0.65 2.32
C ASN A 43 -5.43 0.65 2.70
N MET A 44 -4.09 0.63 2.70
CA MET A 44 -3.29 1.83 2.98
C MET A 44 -3.60 2.98 2.01
N ALA A 45 -3.71 2.69 0.71
CA ALA A 45 -4.05 3.70 -0.28
C ALA A 45 -5.45 4.29 -0.03
N GLN A 46 -6.42 3.47 0.36
CA GLN A 46 -7.77 3.92 0.68
C GLN A 46 -7.78 4.82 1.92
N ASP A 47 -7.04 4.47 2.96
CA ASP A 47 -6.98 5.24 4.20
C ASP A 47 -6.31 6.61 3.98
N ILE A 48 -5.20 6.64 3.23
CA ILE A 48 -4.54 7.90 2.84
C ILE A 48 -5.49 8.78 2.02
N ARG A 49 -6.23 8.19 1.08
CA ARG A 49 -7.23 8.94 0.29
C ARG A 49 -8.30 9.56 1.19
N LYS A 50 -8.83 8.80 2.15
CA LYS A 50 -9.83 9.31 3.10
C LYS A 50 -9.26 10.46 3.92
N GLU A 51 -8.05 10.30 4.47
CA GLU A 51 -7.36 11.34 5.24
C GLU A 51 -7.24 12.65 4.42
N VAL A 52 -6.83 12.57 3.16
CA VAL A 52 -6.76 13.74 2.26
C VAL A 52 -8.13 14.37 2.05
N GLN A 53 -9.17 13.55 1.84
CA GLN A 53 -10.54 14.04 1.65
C GLN A 53 -11.09 14.72 2.90
N ASP A 54 -10.82 14.15 4.08
CA ASP A 54 -11.25 14.69 5.36
C ASP A 54 -10.57 16.03 5.65
N ILE A 55 -9.26 16.13 5.40
CA ILE A 55 -8.50 17.40 5.50
C ILE A 55 -9.09 18.47 4.58
N LYS A 56 -9.41 18.11 3.32
CA LYS A 56 -10.04 19.03 2.37
C LYS A 56 -11.39 19.52 2.90
N ASN A 57 -12.23 18.62 3.39
CA ASN A 57 -13.56 18.96 3.92
C ASN A 57 -13.46 19.84 5.17
N SER A 58 -12.61 19.49 6.14
CA SER A 58 -12.39 20.31 7.34
C SER A 58 -11.79 21.68 7.06
N THR A 59 -11.02 21.84 5.97
CA THR A 59 -10.51 23.15 5.54
C THR A 59 -11.60 23.98 4.87
N ALA A 60 -12.54 23.34 4.17
CA ALA A 60 -13.67 24.01 3.54
C ALA A 60 -14.71 24.51 4.56
N GLU A 61 -14.95 23.77 5.65
CA GLU A 61 -15.88 24.17 6.73
C GLU A 61 -15.38 25.36 7.58
N LYS A 62 -14.07 25.63 7.55
CA LYS A 62 -13.44 26.74 8.28
C LYS A 62 -13.33 28.04 7.46
N LYS A 63 -13.77 28.03 6.21
CA LYS A 63 -13.85 29.19 5.32
C LYS A 63 -15.25 29.77 5.30
#